data_AF-A0A843KFT1-F1
#
_entry.id   AF-A0A843KFT1-F1
#
_cell.length_a   1.000
_cell.length_b   1.000
_cell.length_c   1.000
_cell.angle_alpha   90.00
_cell.angle_beta   90.00
_cell.angle_gamma   90.00
#
_symmetry.space_group_name_H-M   'P 1'
#
loop_
_entity.id
_entity.type
_entity.pdbx_description
1 polymer ?
#
loop_
_entity_poly.entity_id
_entity_poly.type
_entity_poly.pdbx_seq_one_letter_code
_entity_poly.pdbx_strand_id
1 'polypeptide(L)'
;MVIVDLVTVEIILFIICLLLSAFFSSSEVALISITRAKVRALLNQGRKGAEALDVLKRSTDTILITILIGNNIANVAAASLATAIAIGIYGDVGIGIATGVTVILMLVFGEIGPKMYASRHTESLALSVARPILYLSKALYPVLWISDRINRQFAFRPGVTEPVVTEEEIKEWIDVGEEEGTIEEQERDMLYSVLRFGDTTVREVMTPRIDVVMIEDANTIEGALALFNETGFSRIPVYHEQIDNVVGLLNVKDVFAAVVRQQTSAMIRDVMYEPYFVPESKKIDELLKELQVKKQHMAVVLDEYGSFAGIVTVEDMLEELVGEILDEFDEEEPEVQRVEENVYLVDARAWVDHLNEDLHLALPLTDAYESIGGLVIDRLGHIPRRGEVVKLEESNITLVVMQMRGRRLVKVKLIVAPPPAPEESR
;
A
#
# COMPACT_ATOMS: atom_id res chain seq x y z
N MET A 1 29.27 33.52 60.46
CA MET A 1 28.04 32.72 60.27
C MET A 1 27.20 33.37 59.15
N VAL A 2 27.77 33.48 57.94
CA VAL A 2 27.12 34.12 56.75
C VAL A 2 27.53 33.39 55.45
N ILE A 3 28.69 32.73 55.43
CA ILE A 3 29.19 31.98 54.27
C ILE A 3 28.39 30.68 54.00
N VAL A 4 27.67 30.16 55.01
CA VAL A 4 26.90 28.90 54.89
C VAL A 4 25.57 29.08 54.14
N ASP A 5 25.09 30.32 53.94
CA ASP A 5 23.82 30.57 53.23
C ASP A 5 23.98 30.69 51.71
N LEU A 6 25.10 31.24 51.22
CA LEU A 6 25.26 31.53 49.79
C LEU A 6 25.49 30.27 48.95
N VAL A 7 26.42 29.40 49.38
CA VAL A 7 26.74 28.15 48.66
C VAL A 7 25.53 27.21 48.64
N THR A 8 24.76 27.17 49.72
CA THR A 8 23.54 26.36 49.80
C THR A 8 22.50 26.86 48.78
N VAL A 9 22.33 28.18 48.65
CA VAL A 9 21.45 28.79 47.64
C VAL A 9 21.92 28.47 46.23
N GLU A 10 23.23 28.57 45.94
CA GLU A 10 23.80 28.24 44.64
C GLU A 10 23.59 26.76 44.27
N ILE A 11 23.75 25.84 45.22
CA ILE A 11 23.49 24.41 45.01
C ILE A 11 22.00 24.17 44.72
N ILE A 12 21.09 24.81 45.46
CA ILE A 12 19.65 24.70 45.19
C ILE A 12 19.32 25.22 43.80
N LEU A 13 19.87 26.38 43.41
CA LEU A 13 19.70 26.95 42.07
C LEU A 13 20.27 26.02 40.99
N PHE A 14 21.44 25.41 41.22
CA PHE A 14 22.02 24.44 40.30
C PHE A 14 21.11 23.23 40.08
N ILE A 15 20.55 22.67 41.16
CA ILE A 15 19.60 21.55 41.07
C ILE A 15 18.34 21.97 40.30
N ILE A 16 17.83 23.18 40.54
CA ILE A 16 16.67 23.71 39.79
C ILE A 16 17.01 23.82 38.30
N CYS A 17 18.19 24.36 37.94
CA CYS A 17 18.61 24.44 36.54
C CYS A 17 18.75 23.06 35.89
N LEU A 18 19.26 22.07 36.62
CA LEU A 18 19.36 20.69 36.13
C LEU A 18 17.97 20.07 35.90
N LEU A 19 17.02 20.30 36.80
CA LEU A 19 15.63 19.85 36.63
C LEU A 19 14.93 20.57 35.46
N LEU A 20 15.21 21.85 35.25
CA LEU A 20 14.70 22.59 34.10
C LEU A 20 15.27 22.06 32.78
N SER A 21 16.57 21.75 32.72
CA SER A 21 17.20 21.10 31.58
C SER A 21 16.52 19.75 31.27
N ALA A 22 16.31 18.93 32.30
CA ALA A 22 15.59 17.65 32.18
C ALA A 22 14.15 17.83 31.66
N PHE A 23 13.44 18.84 32.17
CA PHE A 23 12.10 19.18 31.72
C PHE A 23 12.07 19.59 30.25
N PHE A 24 12.97 20.46 29.80
CA PHE A 24 13.02 20.88 28.40
C PHE A 24 13.43 19.74 27.47
N SER A 25 14.46 18.96 27.82
CA SER A 25 14.91 17.81 27.06
C SER A 25 13.85 16.71 26.91
N SER A 26 13.08 16.42 27.98
CA SER A 26 11.97 15.47 27.90
C SER A 26 10.77 16.02 27.12
N SER A 27 10.48 17.32 27.26
CA SER A 27 9.43 18.00 26.50
C SER A 27 9.69 17.99 25.00
N GLU A 28 10.96 18.17 24.60
CA GLU A 28 11.41 18.09 23.20
C GLU A 28 10.97 16.76 22.58
N VAL A 29 11.42 15.64 23.16
CA VAL A 29 11.14 14.30 22.64
C VAL A 29 9.64 14.00 22.68
N ALA A 30 8.95 14.32 23.77
CA ALA A 30 7.52 14.02 23.91
C ALA A 30 6.64 14.79 22.90
N LEU A 31 6.92 16.08 22.68
CA LEU A 31 6.12 16.93 21.79
C LEU A 31 6.43 16.71 20.30
N ILE A 32 7.68 16.36 19.98
CA ILE A 32 8.08 16.03 18.60
C ILE A 32 7.48 14.67 18.21
N SER A 33 7.65 13.65 19.05
CA SER A 33 7.30 12.26 18.71
C SER A 33 5.80 11.98 18.64
N ILE A 34 4.95 12.81 19.28
CA ILE A 34 3.49 12.61 19.20
C ILE A 34 2.93 13.08 17.85
N THR A 35 2.14 12.22 17.17
CA THR A 35 1.57 12.52 15.86
C THR A 35 0.31 13.41 15.93
N ARG A 36 0.00 14.13 14.84
CA ARG A 36 -1.23 14.97 14.76
C ARG A 36 -2.51 14.14 14.92
N ALA A 37 -2.54 12.93 14.34
CA ALA A 37 -3.66 12.01 14.48
C ALA A 37 -3.91 11.63 15.94
N LYS A 38 -2.83 11.29 16.67
CA LYS A 38 -2.92 10.98 18.10
C LYS A 38 -3.41 12.16 18.93
N VAL A 39 -2.95 13.39 18.64
CA VAL A 39 -3.43 14.60 19.32
C VAL A 39 -4.94 14.82 19.10
N ARG A 40 -5.45 14.62 17.87
CA ARG A 40 -6.90 14.68 17.58
C ARG A 40 -7.69 13.61 18.34
N ALA A 41 -7.17 12.39 18.42
CA ALA A 41 -7.80 11.33 19.21
C ALA A 41 -7.90 11.74 20.70
N LEU A 42 -6.85 12.33 21.27
CA LEU A 42 -6.83 12.79 22.66
C LEU A 42 -7.78 13.97 22.91
N LEU A 43 -7.97 14.85 21.92
CA LEU A 43 -8.97 15.92 21.95
C LEU A 43 -10.39 15.35 21.99
N ASN A 44 -10.69 14.39 21.11
CA ASN A 44 -12.02 13.74 21.06
C ASN A 44 -12.33 12.98 22.36
N GLN A 45 -11.31 12.42 23.01
CA GLN A 45 -11.42 11.77 24.32
C GLN A 45 -11.51 12.78 25.51
N GLY A 46 -11.43 14.09 25.26
CA GLY A 46 -11.53 15.12 26.30
C GLY A 46 -10.37 15.12 27.30
N ARG A 47 -9.17 14.66 26.90
CA ARG A 47 -8.02 14.54 27.81
C ARG A 47 -7.48 15.92 28.20
N LYS A 48 -7.20 16.11 29.49
CA LYS A 48 -6.63 17.36 30.01
C LYS A 48 -5.27 17.63 29.36
N GLY A 49 -5.11 18.83 28.79
CA GLY A 49 -3.88 19.24 28.10
C GLY A 49 -3.91 19.03 26.57
N ALA A 50 -4.88 18.28 26.04
CA ALA A 50 -4.99 18.01 24.61
C ALA A 50 -5.19 19.29 23.77
N GLU A 51 -5.96 20.26 24.26
CA GLU A 51 -6.12 21.58 23.60
C GLU A 51 -4.81 22.34 23.48
N ALA A 52 -4.02 22.39 24.56
CA ALA A 52 -2.73 23.06 24.54
C ALA A 52 -1.75 22.35 23.61
N LEU A 53 -1.82 21.02 23.59
CA LEU A 53 -0.98 20.18 22.73
C LEU A 53 -1.33 20.37 21.25
N ASP A 54 -2.61 20.49 20.89
CA ASP A 54 -3.05 20.80 19.52
C ASP A 54 -2.56 22.17 19.05
N VAL A 55 -2.70 23.20 19.90
CA VAL A 55 -2.19 24.55 19.59
C VAL A 55 -0.68 24.52 19.36
N LEU A 56 0.07 23.83 20.22
CA LEU A 56 1.50 23.67 20.04
C LEU A 56 1.82 22.94 18.72
N LYS A 57 1.16 21.81 18.43
CA LYS A 57 1.47 20.95 17.26
C LYS A 57 1.15 21.61 15.90
N ARG A 58 0.36 22.67 15.89
CA ARG A 58 0.13 23.51 14.69
C ARG A 58 1.35 24.37 14.34
N SER A 59 2.25 24.62 15.28
CA SER A 59 3.41 25.51 15.13
C SER A 59 4.69 24.84 15.65
N THR A 60 5.13 23.76 15.00
CA THR A 60 6.31 22.97 15.39
C THR A 60 7.56 23.83 15.58
N ASP A 61 7.78 24.81 14.69
CA ASP A 61 8.93 25.73 14.79
C ASP A 61 8.91 26.52 16.10
N THR A 62 7.75 27.01 16.51
CA THR A 62 7.58 27.74 17.77
C THR A 62 7.86 26.84 18.98
N ILE A 63 7.45 25.57 18.94
CA ILE A 63 7.78 24.59 19.99
C ILE A 63 9.29 24.43 20.08
N LEU A 64 9.94 24.09 18.96
CA LEU A 64 11.36 23.77 18.91
C LEU A 64 12.20 24.93 19.43
N ILE A 65 11.94 26.15 18.94
CA ILE A 65 12.69 27.33 19.36
C ILE A 65 12.45 27.63 20.84
N THR A 66 11.21 27.53 21.34
CA THR A 66 10.89 27.76 22.76
C THR A 66 11.66 26.80 23.66
N ILE A 67 11.66 25.51 23.33
CA ILE A 67 12.33 24.47 24.11
C ILE A 67 13.85 24.63 24.02
N LEU A 68 14.40 24.90 22.84
CA LEU A 68 15.83 25.15 22.65
C LEU A 68 16.32 26.34 23.46
N ILE A 69 15.59 27.46 23.47
CA ILE A 69 15.94 28.63 24.28
C ILE A 69 15.91 28.28 25.76
N GLY A 70 14.82 27.65 26.22
CA GLY A 70 14.67 27.24 27.62
C GLY A 70 15.79 26.31 28.08
N ASN A 71 16.10 25.29 27.28
CA ASN A 71 17.16 24.32 27.56
C ASN A 71 18.53 24.99 27.63
N ASN A 72 18.85 25.85 26.64
CA ASN A 72 20.14 26.54 26.62
C ASN A 72 20.31 27.49 27.82
N ILE A 73 19.27 28.23 28.21
CA ILE A 73 19.32 29.09 29.40
C ILE A 73 19.58 28.24 30.65
N ALA A 74 18.86 27.12 30.82
CA ALA A 74 19.04 26.22 31.95
C ALA A 74 20.47 25.63 31.98
N ASN A 75 20.98 25.19 30.84
CA ASN A 75 22.31 24.60 30.72
C ASN A 75 23.42 25.61 31.01
N VAL A 76 23.34 26.82 30.46
CA VAL A 76 24.33 27.89 30.69
C VAL A 76 24.29 28.35 32.15
N ALA A 77 23.10 28.50 32.74
CA ALA A 77 22.94 28.85 34.14
C ALA A 77 23.52 27.76 35.06
N ALA A 78 23.21 26.48 34.81
CA ALA A 78 23.77 25.35 35.55
C ALA A 78 25.31 25.32 35.48
N ALA A 79 25.89 25.47 34.29
CA ALA A 79 27.33 25.50 34.11
C ALA A 79 27.99 26.68 34.84
N SER A 80 27.37 27.85 34.78
CA SER A 80 27.87 29.05 35.45
C SER A 80 27.81 28.93 36.98
N LEU A 81 26.70 28.42 37.51
CA LEU A 81 26.52 28.17 38.95
C LEU A 81 27.48 27.09 39.45
N ALA A 82 27.65 25.98 38.72
CA ALA A 82 28.59 24.94 39.10
C ALA A 82 30.03 25.46 39.14
N THR A 83 30.39 26.31 38.18
CA THR A 83 31.70 26.97 38.16
C THR A 83 31.88 27.90 39.36
N ALA A 84 30.86 28.71 39.70
CA ALA A 84 30.87 29.60 40.86
C ALA A 84 31.02 28.83 42.18
N ILE A 85 30.22 27.76 42.37
CA ILE A 85 30.29 26.87 43.55
C ILE A 85 31.70 26.27 43.67
N ALA A 86 32.27 25.81 42.57
CA ALA A 86 33.57 25.16 42.59
C ALA A 86 34.72 26.11 42.89
N ILE A 87 34.68 27.34 42.35
CA ILE A 87 35.65 28.39 42.71
C ILE A 87 35.50 28.74 44.20
N GLY A 88 34.26 28.84 44.69
CA GLY A 88 33.98 29.14 46.10
C GLY A 88 34.50 28.10 47.10
N ILE A 89 34.54 26.81 46.70
CA ILE A 89 34.97 25.70 47.57
C ILE A 89 36.45 25.34 47.36
N TYR A 90 36.91 25.25 46.11
CA TYR A 90 38.20 24.66 45.74
C TYR A 90 39.18 25.65 45.08
N GLY A 91 38.79 26.92 44.90
CA GLY A 91 39.58 27.92 44.19
C GLY A 91 39.77 27.57 42.71
N ASP A 92 40.83 28.07 42.08
CA ASP A 92 41.06 27.94 40.63
C ASP A 92 41.21 26.49 40.15
N VAL A 93 41.67 25.58 41.02
CA VAL A 93 41.79 24.14 40.72
C VAL A 93 40.41 23.49 40.56
N GLY A 94 39.38 24.08 41.17
CA GLY A 94 37.99 23.60 41.10
C GLY A 94 37.36 23.70 39.70
N ILE A 95 37.86 24.58 38.83
CA ILE A 95 37.22 24.87 37.53
C ILE A 95 37.18 23.64 36.63
N GLY A 96 38.31 22.92 36.48
CA GLY A 96 38.39 21.74 35.63
C GLY A 96 37.55 20.58 36.15
N ILE A 97 37.56 20.36 37.48
CA ILE A 97 36.76 19.32 38.13
C ILE A 97 35.27 19.64 37.95
N ALA A 98 34.87 20.89 38.15
CA ALA A 98 33.49 21.34 38.01
C ALA A 98 32.98 21.20 36.59
N THR A 99 33.79 21.55 35.59
CA THR A 99 33.41 21.38 34.18
C THR A 99 33.14 19.92 33.88
N GLY A 100 34.04 19.01 34.25
CA GLY A 100 33.87 17.57 34.02
C GLY A 100 32.63 16.99 34.74
N VAL A 101 32.49 17.28 36.03
CA VAL A 101 31.34 16.80 36.83
C VAL A 101 30.02 17.37 36.30
N THR A 102 29.98 18.66 35.96
CA THR A 102 28.76 19.30 35.46
C THR A 102 28.35 18.73 34.10
N VAL A 103 29.31 18.51 33.19
CA VAL A 103 29.01 17.88 31.89
C VAL A 103 28.40 16.50 32.09
N ILE A 104 28.97 15.66 32.97
CA ILE A 104 28.43 14.32 33.25
C ILE A 104 27.03 14.43 33.86
N LEU A 105 26.83 15.29 34.86
CA LEU A 105 25.53 15.46 35.51
C LEU A 105 24.47 15.96 34.53
N MET A 106 24.79 16.94 33.69
CA MET A 106 23.89 17.48 32.67
C MET A 106 23.57 16.43 31.61
N LEU A 107 24.56 15.69 31.12
CA LEU A 107 24.37 14.68 30.09
C LEU A 107 23.50 13.53 30.61
N VAL A 108 23.74 13.04 31.83
CA VAL A 108 22.98 11.92 32.40
C VAL A 108 21.59 12.34 32.86
N PHE A 109 21.50 13.41 33.67
CA PHE A 109 20.26 13.79 34.34
C PHE A 109 19.50 14.93 33.65
N GLY A 110 20.17 15.78 32.88
CA GLY A 110 19.55 16.87 32.12
C GLY A 110 19.16 16.49 30.69
N GLU A 111 19.88 15.56 30.05
CA GLU A 111 19.68 15.25 28.63
C GLU A 111 19.31 13.79 28.35
N ILE A 112 20.25 12.85 28.43
CA ILE A 112 20.05 11.46 27.96
C ILE A 112 18.97 10.75 28.77
N GLY A 113 19.05 10.78 30.11
CA GLY A 113 18.08 10.11 30.97
C GLY A 113 16.64 10.60 30.71
N PRO A 114 16.38 11.92 30.77
CA PRO A 114 15.06 12.48 30.47
C PRO A 114 14.57 12.19 29.05
N LYS A 115 15.44 12.23 28.03
CA LYS A 115 15.07 11.91 26.64
C LYS A 115 14.68 10.45 26.47
N MET A 116 15.43 9.53 27.08
CA MET A 116 15.12 8.09 27.08
C MET A 116 13.82 7.77 27.84
N TYR A 117 13.55 8.49 28.92
CA TYR A 117 12.27 8.35 29.62
C TYR A 117 11.10 8.87 28.79
N ALA A 118 11.30 9.99 28.10
CA ALA A 118 10.30 10.64 27.27
C ALA A 118 9.88 9.80 26.07
N SER A 119 10.82 9.12 25.40
CA SER A 119 10.51 8.26 24.25
C SER A 119 9.62 7.07 24.61
N ARG A 120 9.69 6.59 25.85
CA ARG A 120 8.84 5.49 26.35
C ARG A 120 7.48 5.95 26.88
N HIS A 121 7.36 7.21 27.31
CA HIS A 121 6.15 7.76 27.94
C HIS A 121 5.62 9.01 27.21
N THR A 122 5.75 9.02 25.88
CA THR A 122 5.47 10.16 25.00
C THR A 122 4.10 10.80 25.26
N GLU A 123 3.03 10.01 25.30
CA GLU A 123 1.66 10.53 25.41
C GLU A 123 1.41 11.24 26.75
N SER A 124 1.73 10.58 27.86
CA SER A 124 1.47 11.13 29.19
C SER A 124 2.30 12.39 29.44
N LEU A 125 3.56 12.38 29.02
CA LEU A 125 4.44 13.53 29.15
C LEU A 125 3.98 14.68 28.26
N ALA A 126 3.68 14.43 26.98
CA ALA A 126 3.21 15.46 26.05
C ALA A 126 1.98 16.21 26.61
N LEU A 127 1.00 15.50 27.16
CA LEU A 127 -0.18 16.11 27.79
C LEU A 127 0.18 16.95 29.02
N SER A 128 1.12 16.48 29.85
CA SER A 128 1.53 17.17 31.08
C SER A 128 2.34 18.45 30.80
N VAL A 129 3.24 18.41 29.82
CA VAL A 129 4.16 19.51 29.49
C VAL A 129 3.55 20.53 28.51
N ALA A 130 2.50 20.17 27.78
CA ALA A 130 1.87 21.03 26.78
C ALA A 130 1.45 22.39 27.33
N ARG A 131 0.83 22.44 28.52
CA ARG A 131 0.40 23.71 29.13
C ARG A 131 1.58 24.59 29.54
N PRO A 132 2.55 24.10 30.34
CA PRO A 132 3.75 24.88 30.68
C PRO A 132 4.48 25.44 29.44
N ILE A 133 4.71 24.60 28.42
CA ILE A 133 5.40 25.01 27.20
C ILE A 133 4.59 26.04 26.42
N LEU A 134 3.26 25.93 26.37
CA LEU A 134 2.40 26.93 25.72
C LEU A 134 2.43 28.30 26.41
N TYR A 135 2.50 28.34 27.74
CA TYR A 135 2.67 29.61 28.45
C TYR A 135 4.06 30.20 28.20
N LEU A 136 5.09 29.37 28.21
CA LEU A 136 6.46 29.79 27.95
C LEU A 136 6.63 30.32 26.51
N SER A 137 6.03 29.66 25.52
CA SER A 137 6.10 30.11 24.12
C SER A 137 5.41 31.46 23.93
N LYS A 138 4.29 31.71 24.63
CA LYS A 138 3.64 33.03 24.66
C LYS A 138 4.52 34.09 25.32
N ALA A 139 5.23 33.76 26.39
CA ALA A 139 6.13 34.67 27.07
C ALA A 139 7.35 35.02 26.21
N LEU A 140 7.89 34.05 25.46
CA LEU A 140 9.03 34.22 24.56
C LEU A 140 8.65 34.74 23.16
N TYR A 141 7.36 34.94 22.88
CA TYR A 141 6.86 35.43 21.59
C TYR A 141 7.56 36.71 21.07
N PRO A 142 7.90 37.72 21.91
CA PRO A 142 8.61 38.91 21.43
C PRO A 142 10.01 38.60 20.86
N VAL A 143 10.69 37.61 21.42
CA VAL A 143 12.01 37.14 20.94
C VAL A 143 11.85 36.37 19.63
N LEU A 144 10.81 35.54 19.53
CA LEU A 144 10.48 34.79 18.31
C LEU A 144 10.12 35.72 17.15
N TRP A 145 9.38 36.80 17.41
CA TRP A 145 9.03 37.80 16.40
C TRP A 145 10.26 38.47 15.77
N ILE A 146 11.32 38.70 16.56
CA ILE A 146 12.60 39.23 16.07
C ILE A 146 13.28 38.21 15.16
N SER A 147 13.29 36.92 15.54
CA SER A 147 13.85 35.84 14.72
C SER A 147 13.16 35.73 13.35
N ASP A 148 11.82 35.78 13.31
CA ASP A 148 11.05 35.75 12.06
C ASP A 148 11.29 36.99 11.19
N ARG A 149 11.52 38.15 11.82
CA ARG A 149 11.85 39.39 11.12
C ARG A 149 13.21 39.30 10.41
N ILE A 150 14.18 38.64 11.04
CA ILE A 150 15.53 38.40 10.52
C ILE A 150 15.49 37.31 9.43
N ASN A 151 14.82 36.18 9.68
CA ASN A 151 14.65 35.11 8.69
C ASN A 151 13.95 35.59 7.42
N ARG A 152 12.97 36.51 7.53
CA ARG A 152 12.33 37.12 6.35
C ARG A 152 13.27 38.02 5.52
N GLN A 153 14.37 38.52 6.08
CA GLN A 153 15.39 39.25 5.33
C GLN A 153 16.48 38.35 4.71
N PHE A 154 16.63 37.11 5.19
CA PHE A 154 17.60 36.13 4.66
C PHE A 154 16.97 34.98 3.84
N ALA A 155 15.65 34.85 3.87
CA ALA A 155 14.77 33.98 3.09
C ALA A 155 15.38 32.65 2.56
N PHE A 156 15.21 31.57 3.33
CA PHE A 156 14.70 30.34 2.73
C PHE A 156 13.18 30.36 2.84
N ARG A 157 12.50 30.27 1.70
CA ARG A 157 11.03 30.16 1.64
C ARG A 157 10.57 29.01 2.55
N PRO A 158 9.58 29.19 3.45
CA PRO A 158 8.83 28.05 3.96
C PRO A 158 7.99 27.56 2.79
N GLY A 159 8.56 26.61 2.07
CA GLY A 159 7.90 25.92 0.98
C GLY A 159 6.78 25.04 1.53
N VAL A 160 5.64 25.11 0.84
CA VAL A 160 4.67 24.03 0.67
C VAL A 160 4.19 23.40 1.98
N THR A 161 2.98 23.74 2.39
CA THR A 161 2.13 22.83 3.15
C THR A 161 1.97 21.54 2.34
N GLU A 162 2.89 20.59 2.53
CA GLU A 162 2.71 19.22 2.06
C GLU A 162 1.41 18.69 2.67
N PRO A 163 0.61 17.95 1.89
CA PRO A 163 -0.54 17.26 2.45
C PRO A 163 -0.07 16.40 3.63
N VAL A 164 -0.82 16.44 4.73
CA VAL A 164 -0.40 15.86 6.03
C VAL A 164 -0.25 14.34 5.97
N VAL A 165 -0.74 13.69 4.90
CA VAL A 165 -0.53 12.30 4.55
C VAL A 165 -0.56 12.20 3.02
N THR A 166 0.46 11.62 2.39
CA THR A 166 0.46 11.32 0.94
C THR A 166 -0.03 9.89 0.68
N GLU A 167 -0.35 9.55 -0.58
CA GLU A 167 -0.69 8.17 -0.92
C GLU A 167 0.48 7.21 -0.65
N GLU A 168 1.71 7.68 -0.85
CA GLU A 168 2.92 6.93 -0.52
C GLU A 168 3.03 6.66 0.98
N GLU A 169 2.70 7.63 1.84
CA GLU A 169 2.69 7.42 3.30
C GLU A 169 1.59 6.43 3.73
N ILE A 170 0.45 6.37 3.02
CA ILE A 170 -0.58 5.35 3.26
C ILE A 170 -0.06 3.96 2.87
N LYS A 171 0.62 3.84 1.72
CA LYS A 171 1.22 2.57 1.26
C LYS A 171 2.26 2.07 2.26
N GLU A 172 3.14 2.94 2.75
CA GLU A 172 4.11 2.61 3.79
C GLU A 172 3.45 2.06 5.07
N TRP A 173 2.32 2.62 5.50
CA TRP A 173 1.60 2.09 6.66
C TRP A 173 0.96 0.73 6.42
N ILE A 174 0.52 0.45 5.19
CA ILE A 174 0.00 -0.87 4.82
C ILE A 174 1.15 -1.89 4.85
N ASP A 175 2.31 -1.55 4.27
CA ASP A 175 3.49 -2.42 4.24
C ASP A 175 3.99 -2.75 5.65
N VAL A 176 4.11 -1.73 6.52
CA VAL A 176 4.48 -1.95 7.94
C VAL A 176 3.45 -2.83 8.65
N GLY A 177 2.16 -2.67 8.34
CA GLY A 177 1.10 -3.50 8.91
C GLY A 177 1.21 -4.98 8.53
N GLU A 178 1.67 -5.27 7.30
CA GLU A 178 1.94 -6.63 6.82
C GLU A 178 3.20 -7.22 7.46
N GLU A 179 4.31 -6.46 7.51
CA GLU A 179 5.54 -6.88 8.19
C GLU A 179 5.34 -7.19 9.69
N GLU A 180 4.47 -6.42 10.37
CA GLU A 180 4.12 -6.64 11.78
C GLU A 180 3.06 -7.75 11.96
N GLY A 181 2.55 -8.34 10.88
CA GLY A 181 1.54 -9.41 10.88
C GLY A 181 0.15 -8.95 11.34
N THR A 182 -0.13 -7.65 11.28
CA THR A 182 -1.45 -7.07 11.59
C THR A 182 -2.37 -7.07 10.37
N ILE A 183 -1.80 -7.05 9.17
CA ILE A 183 -2.48 -7.12 7.87
C ILE A 183 -1.99 -8.39 7.17
N GLU A 184 -2.91 -9.18 6.62
CA GLU A 184 -2.53 -10.36 5.82
C GLU A 184 -2.12 -9.94 4.40
N GLU A 185 -1.31 -10.75 3.70
CA GLU A 185 -0.83 -10.43 2.34
C GLU A 185 -1.98 -10.15 1.35
N GLN A 186 -3.07 -10.92 1.45
CA GLN A 186 -4.26 -10.74 0.62
C GLN A 186 -4.97 -9.41 0.91
N GLU A 187 -4.99 -8.98 2.17
CA GLU A 187 -5.56 -7.70 2.57
C GLU A 187 -4.71 -6.53 2.09
N ARG A 188 -3.37 -6.65 2.13
CA ARG A 188 -2.44 -5.68 1.54
C ARG A 188 -2.78 -5.49 0.07
N ASP A 189 -2.83 -6.57 -0.70
CA ASP A 189 -3.07 -6.51 -2.15
C ASP A 189 -4.42 -5.84 -2.47
N MET A 190 -5.47 -6.17 -1.72
CA MET A 190 -6.78 -5.51 -1.84
C MET A 190 -6.69 -4.00 -1.55
N LEU A 191 -5.97 -3.59 -0.50
CA LEU A 191 -5.80 -2.18 -0.15
C LEU A 191 -5.05 -1.41 -1.24
N TYR A 192 -4.01 -2.01 -1.83
CA TYR A 192 -3.30 -1.45 -2.97
C TYR A 192 -4.21 -1.33 -4.19
N SER A 193 -5.01 -2.35 -4.48
CA SER A 193 -6.02 -2.33 -5.54
C SER A 193 -7.03 -1.19 -5.37
N VAL A 194 -7.51 -0.94 -4.15
CA VAL A 194 -8.43 0.18 -3.85
C VAL A 194 -7.79 1.53 -4.17
N LEU A 195 -6.50 1.73 -3.85
CA LEU A 195 -5.80 2.96 -4.17
C LEU A 195 -5.65 3.15 -5.69
N ARG A 196 -5.33 2.07 -6.43
CA ARG A 196 -5.17 2.11 -7.89
C ARG A 196 -6.50 2.22 -8.63
N PHE A 197 -7.59 1.72 -8.07
CA PHE A 197 -8.92 1.69 -8.70
C PHE A 197 -9.41 3.06 -9.17
N GLY A 198 -9.12 4.12 -8.41
CA GLY A 198 -9.47 5.49 -8.79
C GLY A 198 -8.67 6.01 -9.99
N ASP A 199 -7.54 5.38 -10.32
CA ASP A 199 -6.67 5.76 -11.40
C ASP A 199 -6.70 4.84 -12.63
N THR A 200 -7.21 3.62 -12.48
CA THR A 200 -7.35 2.68 -13.59
C THR A 200 -8.34 3.20 -14.63
N THR A 201 -7.98 3.08 -15.90
CA THR A 201 -8.83 3.46 -17.03
C THR A 201 -9.62 2.27 -17.57
N VAL A 202 -10.74 2.53 -18.25
CA VAL A 202 -11.55 1.50 -18.91
C VAL A 202 -10.72 0.67 -19.88
N ARG A 203 -9.78 1.29 -20.59
CA ARG A 203 -8.84 0.60 -21.50
C ARG A 203 -8.07 -0.53 -20.84
N GLU A 204 -7.71 -0.39 -19.56
CA GLU A 204 -6.88 -1.36 -18.84
C GLU A 204 -7.66 -2.62 -18.46
N VAL A 205 -8.98 -2.50 -18.29
CA VAL A 205 -9.86 -3.58 -17.78
C VAL A 205 -10.82 -4.13 -18.83
N MET A 206 -11.01 -3.43 -19.96
CA MET A 206 -11.98 -3.84 -20.97
C MET A 206 -11.60 -5.18 -21.62
N THR A 207 -12.60 -5.95 -22.00
CA THR A 207 -12.43 -7.06 -22.96
C THR A 207 -12.19 -6.46 -24.34
N PRO A 208 -11.00 -6.66 -24.95
CA PRO A 208 -10.66 -6.05 -26.23
C PRO A 208 -11.53 -6.60 -27.35
N ARG A 209 -11.82 -5.76 -28.37
CA ARG A 209 -12.58 -6.10 -29.58
C ARG A 209 -12.37 -7.51 -30.14
N ILE A 210 -11.13 -7.98 -30.18
CA ILE A 210 -10.75 -9.27 -30.79
C ILE A 210 -11.27 -10.48 -30.00
N ASP A 211 -11.54 -10.29 -28.71
CA ASP A 211 -11.97 -11.32 -27.78
C ASP A 211 -13.48 -11.21 -27.48
N VAL A 212 -14.18 -10.22 -28.04
CA VAL A 212 -15.62 -10.03 -27.84
C VAL A 212 -16.41 -10.94 -28.76
N VAL A 213 -17.26 -11.78 -28.17
CA VAL A 213 -18.30 -12.52 -28.91
C VAL A 213 -19.49 -11.61 -29.18
N MET A 214 -19.93 -11.56 -30.44
CA MET A 214 -21.00 -10.66 -30.90
C MET A 214 -21.97 -11.38 -31.83
N ILE A 215 -23.17 -10.81 -32.02
CA ILE A 215 -24.19 -11.37 -32.90
C ILE A 215 -24.80 -10.30 -33.83
N GLU A 216 -25.18 -10.67 -35.04
CA GLU A 216 -25.81 -9.75 -35.99
C GLU A 216 -27.31 -9.55 -35.68
N ASP A 217 -27.81 -8.33 -35.83
CA ASP A 217 -29.20 -7.95 -35.54
C ASP A 217 -30.26 -8.68 -36.38
N ALA A 218 -29.88 -9.14 -37.58
CA ALA A 218 -30.70 -9.90 -38.51
C ALA A 218 -30.82 -11.39 -38.13
N ASN A 219 -30.05 -11.85 -37.14
CA ASN A 219 -30.12 -13.23 -36.68
C ASN A 219 -31.41 -13.48 -35.86
N THR A 220 -31.78 -14.75 -35.72
CA THR A 220 -33.01 -15.17 -35.04
C THR A 220 -32.79 -15.38 -33.54
N ILE A 221 -33.87 -15.35 -32.77
CA ILE A 221 -33.85 -15.71 -31.34
C ILE A 221 -33.30 -17.14 -31.13
N GLU A 222 -33.60 -18.07 -32.04
CA GLU A 222 -33.05 -19.44 -31.99
C GLU A 222 -31.52 -19.46 -32.15
N GLY A 223 -30.99 -18.67 -33.08
CA GLY A 223 -29.54 -18.51 -33.25
C GLY A 223 -28.87 -17.87 -32.03
N ALA A 224 -29.51 -16.86 -31.43
CA ALA A 224 -29.02 -16.25 -30.20
C ALA A 224 -29.01 -17.24 -29.02
N LEU A 225 -30.06 -18.07 -28.88
CA LEU A 225 -30.13 -19.09 -27.83
C LEU A 225 -28.99 -20.11 -27.96
N ALA A 226 -28.68 -20.55 -29.18
CA ALA A 226 -27.56 -21.45 -29.44
C ALA A 226 -26.23 -20.81 -29.01
N LEU A 227 -26.01 -19.53 -29.37
CA LEU A 227 -24.80 -18.81 -28.99
C LEU A 227 -24.66 -18.61 -27.48
N PHE A 228 -25.75 -18.29 -26.78
CA PHE A 228 -25.76 -18.18 -25.33
C PHE A 228 -25.46 -19.52 -24.66
N ASN A 229 -25.97 -20.62 -25.19
CA ASN A 229 -25.70 -21.96 -24.66
C ASN A 229 -24.26 -22.43 -24.93
N GLU A 230 -23.65 -22.01 -26.03
CA GLU A 230 -22.26 -22.32 -26.36
C GLU A 230 -21.26 -21.53 -25.48
N THR A 231 -21.55 -20.25 -25.24
CA THR A 231 -20.62 -19.33 -24.57
C THR A 231 -20.82 -19.20 -23.07
N GLY A 232 -22.03 -19.45 -22.56
CA GLY A 232 -22.38 -19.23 -21.16
C GLY A 232 -22.56 -17.76 -20.76
N PHE A 233 -22.39 -16.80 -21.68
CA PHE A 233 -22.50 -15.39 -21.34
C PHE A 233 -23.92 -14.97 -20.99
N SER A 234 -24.06 -13.95 -20.12
CA SER A 234 -25.37 -13.37 -19.81
C SER A 234 -25.81 -12.30 -20.81
N ARG A 235 -24.86 -11.66 -21.49
CA ARG A 235 -25.08 -10.52 -22.38
C ARG A 235 -24.13 -10.57 -23.57
N ILE A 236 -24.64 -10.24 -24.76
CA ILE A 236 -23.87 -10.26 -26.01
C ILE A 236 -24.15 -8.95 -26.79
N PRO A 237 -23.12 -8.21 -27.23
CA PRO A 237 -23.28 -7.06 -28.11
C PRO A 237 -23.86 -7.45 -29.47
N VAL A 238 -24.75 -6.61 -29.99
CA VAL A 238 -25.41 -6.79 -31.29
C VAL A 238 -24.87 -5.77 -32.27
N TYR A 239 -24.40 -6.24 -33.43
CA TYR A 239 -23.90 -5.39 -34.50
C TYR A 239 -24.79 -5.42 -35.74
N HIS A 240 -24.63 -4.43 -36.63
CA HIS A 240 -25.34 -4.38 -37.90
C HIS A 240 -24.36 -4.21 -39.07
N GLU A 241 -24.36 -5.17 -40.00
CA GLU A 241 -23.47 -5.30 -41.17
C GLU A 241 -21.98 -5.47 -40.85
N GLN A 242 -21.42 -4.62 -40.00
CA GLN A 242 -20.01 -4.60 -39.59
C GLN A 242 -19.89 -4.67 -38.07
N ILE A 243 -18.87 -5.39 -37.60
CA ILE A 243 -18.58 -5.58 -36.16
C ILE A 243 -18.36 -4.24 -35.45
N ASP A 244 -17.79 -3.25 -36.15
CA ASP A 244 -17.52 -1.92 -35.58
C ASP A 244 -18.81 -1.10 -35.36
N ASN A 245 -19.94 -1.52 -35.93
CA ASN A 245 -21.24 -0.87 -35.81
C ASN A 245 -22.12 -1.59 -34.78
N VAL A 246 -21.84 -1.36 -33.50
CA VAL A 246 -22.63 -1.91 -32.38
C VAL A 246 -23.93 -1.11 -32.24
N VAL A 247 -25.06 -1.78 -32.46
CA VAL A 247 -26.40 -1.16 -32.45
C VAL A 247 -27.25 -1.56 -31.25
N GLY A 248 -26.85 -2.60 -30.52
CA GLY A 248 -27.67 -3.18 -29.47
C GLY A 248 -26.88 -3.98 -28.44
N LEU A 249 -27.57 -4.31 -27.35
CA LEU A 249 -27.15 -5.31 -26.38
C LEU A 249 -28.27 -6.33 -26.18
N LEU A 250 -27.93 -7.62 -26.26
CA LEU A 250 -28.87 -8.71 -26.07
C LEU A 250 -28.63 -9.38 -24.71
N ASN A 251 -29.70 -9.65 -23.96
CA ASN A 251 -29.66 -10.35 -22.69
C ASN A 251 -30.30 -11.73 -22.81
N VAL A 252 -29.68 -12.74 -22.20
CA VAL A 252 -30.17 -14.13 -22.20
C VAL A 252 -31.60 -14.25 -21.65
N LYS A 253 -31.99 -13.42 -20.68
CA LYS A 253 -33.33 -13.43 -20.06
C LYS A 253 -34.42 -13.05 -21.06
N ASP A 254 -34.13 -12.11 -21.96
CA ASP A 254 -35.09 -11.62 -22.95
C ASP A 254 -35.22 -12.58 -24.13
N VAL A 255 -34.11 -13.22 -24.52
CA VAL A 255 -34.13 -14.36 -25.46
C VAL A 255 -34.98 -15.49 -24.90
N PHE A 256 -34.76 -15.88 -23.64
CA PHE A 256 -35.55 -16.93 -22.99
C PHE A 256 -37.04 -16.57 -22.92
N ALA A 257 -37.37 -15.31 -22.59
CA ALA A 257 -38.76 -14.84 -22.59
C ALA A 257 -39.41 -14.90 -23.98
N ALA A 258 -38.67 -14.57 -25.05
CA ALA A 258 -39.15 -14.67 -26.43
C ALA A 258 -39.41 -16.13 -26.85
N VAL A 259 -38.55 -17.07 -26.42
CA VAL A 259 -38.74 -18.51 -26.65
C VAL A 259 -40.04 -19.01 -25.99
N VAL A 260 -40.28 -18.63 -24.72
CA VAL A 260 -41.52 -19.00 -23.99
C VAL A 260 -42.78 -18.47 -24.69
N ARG A 261 -42.68 -17.30 -25.34
CA ARG A 261 -43.77 -16.70 -26.14
C ARG A 261 -43.92 -17.31 -27.53
N GLN A 262 -43.15 -18.35 -27.87
CA GLN A 262 -43.12 -18.99 -29.20
C GLN A 262 -42.72 -18.01 -30.32
N GLN A 263 -41.85 -17.05 -30.02
CA GLN A 263 -41.33 -16.05 -30.96
C GLN A 263 -39.89 -16.38 -31.42
N THR A 264 -39.56 -17.67 -31.55
CA THR A 264 -38.20 -18.13 -31.87
C THR A 264 -37.68 -17.66 -33.23
N SER A 265 -38.58 -17.43 -34.18
CA SER A 265 -38.25 -16.89 -35.51
C SER A 265 -38.21 -15.36 -35.58
N ALA A 266 -38.47 -14.65 -34.46
CA ALA A 266 -38.32 -13.20 -34.42
C ALA A 266 -36.83 -12.82 -34.58
N MET A 267 -36.59 -11.60 -35.04
CA MET A 267 -35.24 -11.08 -35.20
C MET A 267 -34.73 -10.50 -33.87
N ILE A 268 -33.41 -10.55 -33.66
CA ILE A 268 -32.77 -10.01 -32.45
C ILE A 268 -33.06 -8.51 -32.27
N ARG A 269 -33.18 -7.76 -33.36
CA ARG A 269 -33.50 -6.31 -33.33
C ARG A 269 -34.76 -5.95 -32.54
N ASP A 270 -35.70 -6.90 -32.38
CA ASP A 270 -36.99 -6.66 -31.71
C ASP A 270 -36.90 -6.80 -30.18
N VAL A 271 -35.79 -7.36 -29.67
CA VAL A 271 -35.58 -7.67 -28.24
C VAL A 271 -34.31 -7.06 -27.65
N MET A 272 -33.45 -6.46 -28.48
CA MET A 272 -32.22 -5.81 -28.03
C MET A 272 -32.48 -4.46 -27.34
N TYR A 273 -31.55 -4.04 -26.48
CA TYR A 273 -31.58 -2.75 -25.80
C TYR A 273 -30.51 -1.81 -26.36
N GLU A 274 -30.73 -0.51 -26.20
CA GLU A 274 -29.72 0.50 -26.55
C GLU A 274 -28.47 0.33 -25.66
N PRO A 275 -27.27 0.20 -26.26
CA PRO A 275 -26.04 0.03 -25.51
C PRO A 275 -25.60 1.36 -24.88
N TYR A 276 -24.83 1.27 -23.79
CA TYR A 276 -24.23 2.45 -23.17
C TYR A 276 -22.79 2.61 -23.64
N PHE A 277 -22.50 3.72 -24.32
CA PHE A 277 -21.19 3.98 -24.90
C PHE A 277 -20.31 4.83 -23.99
N VAL A 278 -19.03 4.47 -23.90
CA VAL A 278 -18.03 5.18 -23.09
C VAL A 278 -16.68 5.21 -23.81
N PRO A 279 -15.86 6.26 -23.63
CA PRO A 279 -14.50 6.30 -24.18
C PRO A 279 -13.56 5.42 -23.36
N GLU A 280 -12.54 4.83 -24.01
CA GLU A 280 -11.53 3.98 -23.35
C GLU A 280 -10.72 4.71 -22.26
N SER A 281 -10.62 6.03 -22.34
CA SER A 281 -9.88 6.86 -21.37
C SER A 281 -10.62 7.16 -20.07
N LYS A 282 -11.90 6.74 -19.95
CA LYS A 282 -12.71 7.01 -18.76
C LYS A 282 -12.17 6.24 -17.54
N LYS A 283 -12.28 6.82 -16.34
CA LYS A 283 -11.89 6.14 -15.09
C LYS A 283 -12.95 5.12 -14.68
N ILE A 284 -12.51 3.97 -14.19
CA ILE A 284 -13.43 2.85 -13.87
C ILE A 284 -14.32 3.16 -12.67
N ASP A 285 -13.86 3.97 -11.71
CA ASP A 285 -14.65 4.36 -10.54
C ASP A 285 -15.84 5.26 -10.91
N GLU A 286 -15.65 6.15 -11.89
CA GLU A 286 -16.70 6.99 -12.46
C GLU A 286 -17.70 6.14 -13.25
N LEU A 287 -17.19 5.22 -14.09
CA LEU A 287 -18.03 4.34 -14.89
C LEU A 287 -18.90 3.41 -14.02
N LEU A 288 -18.32 2.81 -12.97
CA LEU A 288 -19.05 1.96 -12.04
C LEU A 288 -20.23 2.69 -11.41
N LYS A 289 -20.03 3.94 -10.97
CA LYS A 289 -21.11 4.79 -10.42
C LYS A 289 -22.21 5.05 -11.46
N GLU A 290 -21.85 5.33 -12.71
CA GLU A 290 -22.82 5.57 -13.78
C GLU A 290 -23.64 4.32 -14.13
N LEU A 291 -22.97 3.16 -14.25
CA LEU A 291 -23.61 1.88 -14.52
C LEU A 291 -24.56 1.49 -13.38
N GLN A 292 -24.18 1.72 -12.12
CA GLN A 292 -25.05 1.53 -10.95
C GLN A 292 -26.31 2.41 -11.01
N VAL A 293 -26.16 3.70 -11.32
CA VAL A 293 -27.29 4.64 -11.43
C VAL A 293 -28.22 4.26 -12.58
N LYS A 294 -27.65 3.87 -13.72
CA LYS A 294 -28.39 3.43 -14.91
C LYS A 294 -28.95 2.00 -14.79
N LYS A 295 -28.54 1.24 -13.77
CA LYS A 295 -28.84 -0.20 -13.59
C LYS A 295 -28.43 -1.03 -14.80
N GLN A 296 -27.30 -0.68 -15.40
CA GLN A 296 -26.68 -1.40 -16.50
C GLN A 296 -25.44 -2.14 -15.96
N HIS A 297 -25.11 -3.28 -16.58
CA HIS A 297 -23.98 -4.13 -16.15
C HIS A 297 -22.86 -4.22 -17.19
N MET A 298 -23.06 -3.63 -18.37
CA MET A 298 -22.10 -3.66 -19.47
C MET A 298 -22.16 -2.33 -20.21
N ALA A 299 -20.98 -1.84 -20.60
CA ALA A 299 -20.81 -0.70 -21.48
C ALA A 299 -20.00 -1.12 -22.72
N VAL A 300 -20.28 -0.45 -23.83
CA VAL A 300 -19.54 -0.57 -25.09
C VAL A 300 -18.47 0.51 -25.11
N VAL A 301 -17.23 0.11 -25.31
CA VAL A 301 -16.07 1.00 -25.29
C VAL A 301 -15.75 1.46 -26.71
N LEU A 302 -15.56 2.78 -26.85
CA LEU A 302 -15.18 3.42 -28.10
C LEU A 302 -13.74 3.96 -28.03
N ASP A 303 -13.04 3.88 -29.15
CA ASP A 303 -11.74 4.55 -29.34
C ASP A 303 -11.90 6.05 -29.63
N GLU A 304 -10.78 6.75 -29.82
CA GLU A 304 -10.76 8.19 -30.08
C GLU A 304 -11.36 8.58 -31.44
N TYR A 305 -11.53 7.60 -32.34
CA TYR A 305 -12.14 7.75 -33.65
C TYR A 305 -13.62 7.38 -33.65
N GLY A 306 -14.16 6.94 -32.49
CA GLY A 306 -15.54 6.50 -32.33
C GLY A 306 -15.81 5.08 -32.83
N SER A 307 -14.76 4.29 -33.07
CA SER A 307 -14.87 2.88 -33.45
C SER A 307 -14.99 1.99 -32.22
N PHE A 308 -15.56 0.80 -32.41
CA PHE A 308 -15.66 -0.21 -31.35
C PHE A 308 -14.27 -0.69 -30.90
N ALA A 309 -13.95 -0.44 -29.63
CA ALA A 309 -12.69 -0.84 -29.02
C ALA A 309 -12.82 -2.12 -28.18
N GLY A 310 -14.00 -2.35 -27.58
CA GLY A 310 -14.25 -3.48 -26.68
C GLY A 310 -15.49 -3.30 -25.83
N ILE A 311 -15.62 -4.13 -24.79
CA ILE A 311 -16.68 -4.02 -23.78
C ILE A 311 -16.09 -4.02 -22.38
N VAL A 312 -16.81 -3.43 -21.44
CA VAL A 312 -16.45 -3.49 -20.02
C VAL A 312 -17.70 -3.77 -19.20
N THR A 313 -17.56 -4.64 -18.21
CA THR A 313 -18.63 -5.08 -17.32
C THR A 313 -18.44 -4.57 -15.90
N VAL A 314 -19.46 -4.70 -15.06
CA VAL A 314 -19.34 -4.38 -13.63
C VAL A 314 -18.43 -5.39 -12.93
N GLU A 315 -18.50 -6.64 -13.39
CA GLU A 315 -17.71 -7.76 -12.93
C GLU A 315 -16.20 -7.50 -13.16
N ASP A 316 -15.79 -7.07 -14.37
CA ASP A 316 -14.39 -6.71 -14.67
C ASP A 316 -13.86 -5.60 -13.75
N MET A 317 -14.70 -4.61 -13.42
CA MET A 317 -14.31 -3.54 -12.50
C MET A 317 -14.21 -4.02 -11.04
N LEU A 318 -15.03 -4.98 -10.62
CA LEU A 318 -14.93 -5.54 -9.28
C LEU A 318 -13.72 -6.47 -9.13
N GLU A 319 -13.32 -7.16 -10.21
CA GLU A 319 -12.13 -8.00 -10.25
C GLU A 319 -10.86 -7.19 -9.94
N GLU A 320 -10.77 -5.93 -10.39
CA GLU A 320 -9.65 -5.04 -10.04
C GLU A 320 -9.54 -4.78 -8.52
N LEU A 321 -10.65 -4.84 -7.78
CA LEU A 321 -10.67 -4.61 -6.33
C LEU A 321 -10.42 -5.88 -5.53
N VAL A 322 -11.02 -6.98 -5.96
CA VAL A 322 -11.12 -8.22 -5.17
C VAL A 322 -10.09 -9.28 -5.62
N GLY A 323 -9.47 -9.09 -6.78
CA GLY A 323 -8.73 -10.14 -7.48
C GLY A 323 -9.69 -11.05 -8.26
N GLU A 324 -9.17 -12.16 -8.80
CA GLU A 324 -10.00 -13.12 -9.56
C GLU A 324 -11.14 -13.64 -8.66
N ILE A 325 -12.37 -13.23 -8.97
CA ILE A 325 -13.57 -13.75 -8.33
C ILE A 325 -13.87 -15.08 -9.02
N LEU A 326 -13.54 -16.19 -8.35
CA LEU A 326 -13.92 -17.52 -8.80
C LEU A 326 -15.45 -17.59 -8.88
N ASP A 327 -15.98 -17.86 -10.07
CA ASP A 327 -17.41 -18.06 -10.29
C ASP A 327 -17.86 -19.37 -9.61
N GLU A 328 -19.14 -19.51 -9.26
CA GLU A 328 -19.69 -20.76 -8.69
C GLU A 328 -19.55 -21.97 -9.65
N PHE A 329 -19.25 -21.69 -10.92
CA PHE A 329 -19.00 -22.68 -11.97
C PHE A 329 -17.50 -22.91 -12.26
N ASP A 330 -16.61 -22.16 -11.61
CA ASP A 330 -15.17 -22.40 -11.71
C ASP A 330 -14.82 -23.57 -10.78
N GLU A 331 -14.57 -24.74 -11.38
CA GLU A 331 -13.97 -25.84 -10.63
C GLU A 331 -12.57 -25.39 -10.17
N GLU A 332 -12.28 -25.47 -8.85
CA GLU A 332 -10.91 -25.39 -8.33
C GLU A 332 -10.07 -26.43 -9.07
N GLU A 333 -9.38 -26.02 -10.14
CA GLU A 333 -8.41 -26.89 -10.77
C GLU A 333 -7.21 -26.98 -9.81
N PRO A 334 -6.91 -28.16 -9.23
CA PRO A 334 -5.80 -28.29 -8.31
C PRO A 334 -4.49 -27.85 -8.99
N GLU A 335 -3.61 -27.16 -8.24
CA GLU A 335 -2.32 -26.67 -8.74
C GLU A 335 -1.50 -27.78 -9.42
N VAL A 336 -1.66 -29.01 -8.95
CA VAL A 336 -1.10 -30.23 -9.54
C VAL A 336 -2.19 -31.28 -9.71
N GLN A 337 -2.48 -31.64 -10.96
CA GLN A 337 -3.38 -32.72 -11.31
C GLN A 337 -2.58 -33.90 -11.87
N ARG A 338 -2.65 -35.07 -11.23
CA ARG A 338 -2.02 -36.29 -11.77
C ARG A 338 -2.89 -36.84 -12.90
N VAL A 339 -2.35 -36.89 -14.12
CA VAL A 339 -3.04 -37.39 -15.32
C VAL A 339 -2.79 -38.89 -15.50
N GLU A 340 -1.54 -39.31 -15.34
CA GLU A 340 -1.12 -40.72 -15.44
C GLU A 340 0.02 -41.01 -14.44
N GLU A 341 0.55 -42.23 -14.43
CA GLU A 341 1.76 -42.55 -13.69
C GLU A 341 2.95 -41.76 -14.26
N ASN A 342 3.59 -40.95 -13.41
CA ASN A 342 4.68 -40.05 -13.78
C ASN A 342 4.32 -38.91 -14.75
N VAL A 343 3.02 -38.60 -14.90
CA VAL A 343 2.55 -37.50 -15.75
C VAL A 343 1.59 -36.61 -14.96
N TYR A 344 1.94 -35.34 -14.85
CA TYR A 344 1.22 -34.33 -14.09
C TYR A 344 0.86 -33.14 -14.99
N LEU A 345 -0.31 -32.56 -14.79
CA LEU A 345 -0.70 -31.27 -15.34
C LEU A 345 -0.62 -30.25 -14.22
N VAL A 346 0.17 -29.21 -14.40
CA VAL A 346 0.57 -28.27 -13.35
C VAL A 346 0.21 -26.85 -13.78
N ASP A 347 -0.34 -26.05 -12.86
CA ASP A 347 -0.50 -24.60 -13.06
C ASP A 347 0.87 -23.95 -13.19
N ALA A 348 1.04 -23.10 -14.20
CA ALA A 348 2.32 -22.45 -14.47
C ALA A 348 2.80 -21.54 -13.33
N ARG A 349 1.92 -21.14 -12.40
CA ARG A 349 2.25 -20.41 -11.18
C ARG A 349 2.85 -21.28 -10.08
N ALA A 350 2.66 -22.60 -10.12
CA ALA A 350 3.14 -23.50 -9.07
C ALA A 350 4.65 -23.30 -8.85
N TRP A 351 5.04 -23.13 -7.59
CA TRP A 351 6.42 -22.86 -7.23
C TRP A 351 7.28 -24.11 -7.40
N VAL A 352 8.50 -23.93 -7.89
CA VAL A 352 9.40 -25.05 -8.22
C VAL A 352 9.82 -25.81 -6.96
N ASP A 353 9.97 -25.12 -5.84
CA ASP A 353 10.31 -25.71 -4.53
C ASP A 353 9.17 -26.59 -4.00
N HIS A 354 7.92 -26.12 -4.00
CA HIS A 354 6.76 -26.90 -3.60
C HIS A 354 6.60 -28.15 -4.48
N LEU A 355 6.77 -28.02 -5.79
CA LEU A 355 6.73 -29.16 -6.71
C LEU A 355 7.84 -30.18 -6.41
N ASN A 356 9.03 -29.72 -6.02
CA ASN A 356 10.13 -30.61 -5.62
C ASN A 356 9.81 -31.35 -4.33
N GLU A 357 9.20 -30.69 -3.34
CA GLU A 357 8.80 -31.31 -2.08
C GLU A 357 7.66 -32.31 -2.26
N ASP A 358 6.57 -31.88 -2.90
CA ASP A 358 5.32 -32.64 -3.03
C ASP A 358 5.45 -33.86 -3.94
N LEU A 359 6.20 -33.72 -5.05
CA LEU A 359 6.37 -34.76 -6.05
C LEU A 359 7.73 -35.47 -5.95
N HIS A 360 8.55 -35.11 -4.95
CA HIS A 360 9.91 -35.62 -4.76
C HIS A 360 10.78 -35.48 -6.01
N LEU A 361 10.72 -34.31 -6.64
CA LEU A 361 11.45 -33.98 -7.87
C LEU A 361 12.76 -33.25 -7.57
N ALA A 362 13.61 -33.14 -8.59
CA ALA A 362 14.88 -32.43 -8.53
C ALA A 362 14.94 -31.35 -9.61
N LEU A 363 13.88 -30.56 -9.76
CA LEU A 363 13.86 -29.40 -10.65
C LEU A 363 14.90 -28.37 -10.19
N PRO A 364 15.61 -27.71 -11.12
CA PRO A 364 16.63 -26.74 -10.79
C PRO A 364 16.03 -25.54 -10.05
N LEU A 365 16.74 -25.05 -9.04
CA LEU A 365 16.38 -23.86 -8.26
C LEU A 365 17.44 -22.78 -8.51
N THR A 366 17.01 -21.61 -8.95
CA THR A 366 17.89 -20.45 -9.22
C THR A 366 17.13 -19.17 -8.97
N ASP A 367 17.83 -18.08 -8.64
CA ASP A 367 17.22 -16.76 -8.39
C ASP A 367 16.56 -16.12 -9.64
N ALA A 368 16.65 -16.76 -10.82
CA ALA A 368 16.07 -16.25 -12.06
C ALA A 368 14.56 -16.54 -12.21
N TYR A 369 14.02 -17.50 -11.45
CA TYR A 369 12.60 -17.87 -11.48
C TYR A 369 12.17 -18.53 -10.17
N GLU A 370 10.90 -18.39 -9.85
CA GLU A 370 10.27 -19.03 -8.68
C GLU A 370 9.25 -20.10 -9.11
N SER A 371 8.58 -19.90 -10.25
CA SER A 371 7.51 -20.79 -10.74
C SER A 371 7.95 -21.73 -11.86
N ILE A 372 7.21 -22.83 -12.05
CA ILE A 372 7.41 -23.77 -13.17
C ILE A 372 7.30 -23.05 -14.54
N GLY A 373 6.44 -22.03 -14.64
CA GLY A 373 6.33 -21.22 -15.84
C GLY A 373 7.55 -20.35 -16.09
N GLY A 374 8.12 -19.77 -15.04
CA GLY A 374 9.40 -19.06 -15.11
C GLY A 374 10.53 -19.99 -15.56
N LEU A 375 10.60 -21.20 -15.00
CA LEU A 375 11.58 -22.22 -15.41
C LEU A 375 11.48 -22.58 -16.91
N VAL A 376 10.27 -22.74 -17.44
CA VAL A 376 10.06 -23.05 -18.87
C VAL A 376 10.54 -21.89 -19.76
N ILE A 377 10.21 -20.66 -19.39
CA ILE A 377 10.60 -19.46 -20.15
C ILE A 377 12.13 -19.26 -20.11
N ASP A 378 12.74 -19.40 -18.93
CA ASP A 378 14.19 -19.30 -18.73
C ASP A 378 14.94 -20.29 -19.64
N ARG A 379 14.48 -21.55 -19.68
CA ARG A 379 15.12 -22.59 -20.50
C ARG A 379 14.91 -22.44 -22.00
N LEU A 380 13.80 -21.85 -22.43
CA LEU A 380 13.55 -21.57 -23.85
C LEU A 380 14.20 -20.25 -24.30
N GLY A 381 14.44 -19.31 -23.39
CA GLY A 381 14.97 -17.99 -23.68
C GLY A 381 14.00 -17.06 -24.44
N HIS A 382 12.73 -17.45 -24.55
CA HIS A 382 11.66 -16.67 -25.18
C HIS A 382 10.29 -17.06 -24.63
N ILE A 383 9.25 -16.28 -24.98
CA ILE A 383 7.86 -16.63 -24.65
C ILE A 383 7.47 -17.89 -25.44
N PRO A 384 7.06 -19.00 -24.78
CA PRO A 384 6.75 -20.25 -25.45
C PRO A 384 5.46 -20.20 -26.25
N ARG A 385 5.33 -21.13 -27.21
CA ARG A 385 4.06 -21.48 -27.85
C ARG A 385 3.53 -22.81 -27.32
N ARG A 386 2.21 -23.01 -27.46
CA ARG A 386 1.55 -24.28 -27.17
C ARG A 386 2.24 -25.43 -27.92
N GLY A 387 2.59 -26.49 -27.18
CA GLY A 387 3.25 -27.68 -27.68
C GLY A 387 4.77 -27.65 -27.64
N GLU A 388 5.40 -26.54 -27.26
CA GLU A 388 6.84 -26.49 -27.05
C GLU A 388 7.27 -27.34 -25.85
N VAL A 389 8.49 -27.89 -25.92
CA VAL A 389 8.99 -28.90 -24.99
C VAL A 389 10.35 -28.48 -24.44
N VAL A 390 10.49 -28.50 -23.13
CA VAL A 390 11.74 -28.33 -22.40
C VAL A 390 12.14 -29.65 -21.77
N LYS A 391 13.34 -30.12 -22.07
CA LYS A 391 13.91 -31.32 -21.45
C LYS A 391 14.98 -30.91 -20.44
N LEU A 392 14.79 -31.35 -19.20
CA LEU A 392 15.73 -31.18 -18.09
C LEU A 392 16.42 -32.53 -17.88
N GLU A 393 17.58 -32.71 -18.53
CA GLU A 393 18.33 -33.96 -18.49
C GLU A 393 18.88 -34.23 -17.09
N GLU A 394 19.24 -33.17 -16.36
CA GLU A 394 19.70 -33.20 -14.97
C GLU A 394 18.67 -33.77 -14.00
N SER A 395 17.38 -33.62 -14.30
CA SER A 395 16.27 -34.00 -13.43
C SER A 395 15.46 -35.17 -13.98
N ASN A 396 15.79 -35.68 -15.18
CA ASN A 396 14.98 -36.64 -15.93
C ASN A 396 13.52 -36.20 -16.13
N ILE A 397 13.29 -34.88 -16.29
CA ILE A 397 11.95 -34.31 -16.41
C ILE A 397 11.77 -33.67 -17.78
N THR A 398 10.60 -33.89 -18.38
CA THR A 398 10.17 -33.18 -19.60
C THR A 398 8.96 -32.31 -19.28
N LEU A 399 9.06 -31.02 -19.58
CA LEU A 399 7.99 -30.04 -19.45
C LEU A 399 7.44 -29.73 -20.84
N VAL A 400 6.11 -29.82 -21.00
CA VAL A 400 5.42 -29.54 -22.27
C VAL A 400 4.42 -28.42 -22.03
N VAL A 401 4.46 -27.40 -22.89
CA VAL A 401 3.56 -26.25 -22.80
C VAL A 401 2.17 -26.64 -23.28
N MET A 402 1.19 -26.68 -22.37
CA MET A 402 -0.17 -27.16 -22.69
C MET A 402 -1.12 -26.03 -23.05
N GLN A 403 -1.02 -24.89 -22.34
CA GLN A 403 -1.94 -23.77 -22.50
C GLN A 403 -1.25 -22.43 -22.27
N MET A 404 -1.55 -21.47 -23.14
CA MET A 404 -1.14 -20.07 -23.07
C MET A 404 -2.39 -19.18 -23.01
N ARG A 405 -2.39 -18.12 -22.22
CA ARG A 405 -3.38 -17.03 -22.26
C ARG A 405 -2.64 -15.75 -22.63
N GLY A 406 -2.80 -15.32 -23.88
CA GLY A 406 -1.99 -14.24 -24.47
C GLY A 406 -0.49 -14.58 -24.44
N ARG A 407 0.28 -13.83 -23.64
CA ARG A 407 1.73 -14.03 -23.43
C ARG A 407 2.08 -14.84 -22.17
N ARG A 408 1.09 -15.20 -21.36
CA ARG A 408 1.28 -15.91 -20.10
C ARG A 408 1.12 -17.42 -20.30
N LEU A 409 2.08 -18.18 -19.78
CA LEU A 409 1.97 -19.63 -19.66
C LEU A 409 0.96 -19.95 -18.54
N VAL A 410 0.01 -20.85 -18.80
CA VAL A 410 -1.07 -21.18 -17.86
C VAL A 410 -0.97 -22.60 -17.34
N LYS A 411 -0.71 -23.57 -18.23
CA LYS A 411 -0.58 -24.99 -17.85
C LYS A 411 0.66 -25.62 -18.48
N VAL A 412 1.36 -26.41 -17.68
CA VAL A 412 2.52 -27.20 -18.08
C VAL A 412 2.25 -28.67 -17.80
N LYS A 413 2.48 -29.53 -18.78
CA LYS A 413 2.49 -30.98 -18.59
C LYS A 413 3.91 -31.41 -18.19
N LEU A 414 4.04 -31.93 -16.98
CA LEU A 414 5.28 -32.44 -16.41
C LEU A 414 5.32 -33.96 -16.55
N ILE A 415 6.38 -34.48 -17.16
CA ILE A 415 6.60 -35.92 -17.38
C ILE A 415 7.90 -36.30 -16.69
N VAL A 416 7.83 -37.20 -15.71
CA VAL A 416 8.99 -37.76 -15.02
C VAL A 416 9.40 -39.04 -15.73
N ALA A 417 10.63 -39.10 -16.24
CA ALA A 417 11.14 -40.34 -16.84
C ALA A 417 11.52 -41.33 -15.72
N PRO A 418 11.26 -42.64 -15.89
CA PRO A 418 11.71 -43.64 -14.93
C PRO A 418 13.24 -43.63 -14.84
N PRO A 419 13.83 -43.89 -13.65
CA PRO A 419 15.27 -43.90 -13.48
C PRO A 419 15.92 -44.92 -14.43
N PRO A 420 17.12 -44.63 -14.98
CA PRO A 420 17.80 -45.56 -15.87
C PRO A 420 18.00 -46.90 -15.17
N ALA A 421 17.64 -47.99 -15.85
CA ALA A 421 17.84 -49.35 -15.33
C ALA A 421 19.33 -49.54 -14.98
N PRO A 422 19.66 -50.11 -13.81
CA PRO A 422 21.05 -50.31 -13.42
C PRO A 422 21.76 -51.16 -14.47
N GLU A 423 22.87 -50.66 -15.03
CA GLU A 423 23.73 -51.41 -15.92
C GLU A 423 24.17 -52.69 -15.20
N GLU A 424 23.78 -53.85 -15.74
CA GLU A 424 24.33 -55.13 -15.32
C GLU A 424 25.84 -55.11 -15.58
N SER A 425 26.63 -54.96 -14.51
CA SER A 425 28.07 -55.09 -14.54
C SER A 425 28.41 -56.52 -14.99
N ARG A 426 28.91 -56.66 -16.22
CA ARG A 426 29.50 -57.91 -16.74
C ARG A 426 30.96 -58.06 -16.34
#